data_AF-A0A819J822-F1
#
_entry.id   AF-A0A819J822-F1
#
_cell.length_a   1.000
_cell.length_b   1.000
_cell.length_c   1.000
_cell.angle_alpha   90.00
_cell.angle_beta   90.00
_cell.angle_gamma   90.00
#
_symmetry.space_group_name_H-M   'P 1'
#
loop_
_entity.id
_entity.type
_entity.pdbx_description
1 polymer ?
#
loop_
_entity_poly.entity_id
_entity_poly.type
_entity_poly.pdbx_seq_one_letter_code
_entity_poly.pdbx_strand_id
1 'polypeptide(L)'
;MMSATKEYHEHHDKKLCVSTIIFSAIGLLLLCVGAGTRSWYVEYDSTGLTAICSDQQPITRSAGISTDSYLRLRHAAALSILGILFVAFGLIASVFLMLPSGKIKIFNGRLNILTAFLLAVAALFQRAGLSEGTRGLNHNGYSGDLYHTGHALTIAAIPLCAFVTGRIPL
;
A
#
# COMPACT_ATOMS: atom_id res chain seq x y z
N MET A 1 42.31 7.25 -11.18
CA MET A 1 41.18 6.63 -11.92
C MET A 1 40.04 6.12 -11.02
N MET A 2 40.23 5.85 -9.73
CA MET A 2 39.15 5.42 -8.80
C MET A 2 38.10 6.50 -8.45
N SER A 3 38.28 7.77 -8.82
CA SER A 3 37.35 8.85 -8.44
C SER A 3 36.06 8.85 -9.27
N ALA A 4 36.15 8.57 -10.58
CA ALA A 4 35.02 8.68 -11.50
C ALA A 4 33.97 7.56 -11.32
N THR A 5 34.39 6.35 -10.96
CA THR A 5 33.48 5.22 -10.75
C THR A 5 32.63 5.41 -9.48
N LYS A 6 33.21 5.99 -8.43
CA LYS A 6 32.51 6.25 -7.16
C LYS A 6 31.40 7.30 -7.31
N GLU A 7 31.67 8.36 -8.06
CA GLU A 7 30.70 9.42 -8.33
C GLU A 7 29.54 8.93 -9.20
N TYR A 8 29.83 8.06 -10.18
CA TYR A 8 28.80 7.43 -11.01
C TYR A 8 27.83 6.55 -10.21
N HIS A 9 28.34 5.73 -9.28
CA HIS A 9 27.49 4.88 -8.43
C HIS A 9 26.58 5.70 -7.52
N GLU A 10 27.09 6.75 -6.90
CA GLU A 10 26.31 7.59 -5.98
C GLU A 10 25.12 8.28 -6.67
N HIS A 11 25.32 8.71 -7.92
CA HIS A 11 24.25 9.32 -8.70
C HIS A 11 23.16 8.31 -9.11
N HIS A 12 23.55 7.08 -9.44
CA HIS A 12 22.60 6.02 -9.81
C HIS A 12 21.74 5.59 -8.62
N ASP A 13 22.32 5.45 -7.43
CA ASP A 13 21.60 5.00 -6.24
C ASP A 13 20.60 6.05 -5.76
N LYS A 14 20.93 7.34 -5.89
CA LYS A 14 19.98 8.45 -5.62
C LYS A 14 18.75 8.38 -6.52
N LYS A 15 18.92 8.10 -7.82
CA LYS A 15 17.79 7.97 -8.76
C LYS A 15 16.85 6.83 -8.39
N LEU A 16 17.42 5.69 -7.98
CA LEU A 16 16.62 4.54 -7.53
C LEU A 16 15.85 4.85 -6.24
N CYS A 17 16.47 5.48 -5.25
CA CYS A 17 15.77 5.92 -4.02
C CYS A 17 14.59 6.86 -4.33
N VAL A 18 14.80 7.84 -5.22
CA VAL A 18 13.74 8.75 -5.65
C VAL A 18 12.59 7.99 -6.30
N SER A 19 12.89 7.02 -7.18
CA SER A 19 11.84 6.22 -7.81
C SER A 19 11.01 5.45 -6.79
N THR A 20 11.65 4.79 -5.82
CA THR A 20 10.97 4.09 -4.72
C THR A 20 10.04 4.99 -3.93
N ILE A 21 10.49 6.21 -3.60
CA ILE A 21 9.68 7.21 -2.88
C ILE A 21 8.45 7.57 -3.71
N ILE A 22 8.61 7.84 -5.01
CA ILE A 22 7.51 8.19 -5.90
C ILE A 22 6.49 7.04 -5.99
N PHE A 23 6.95 5.80 -6.23
CA PHE A 23 6.07 4.63 -6.29
C PHE A 23 5.31 4.41 -4.98
N SER A 24 6.00 4.53 -3.84
CA SER A 24 5.39 4.35 -2.52
C SER A 24 4.41 5.48 -2.18
N ALA A 25 4.70 6.73 -2.58
CA ALA A 25 3.82 7.88 -2.36
C ALA A 25 2.55 7.80 -3.21
N ILE A 26 2.68 7.46 -4.52
CA ILE A 26 1.53 7.26 -5.40
C ILE A 26 0.71 6.05 -4.92
N GLY A 27 1.37 4.94 -4.57
CA GLY A 27 0.72 3.76 -4.00
C GLY A 27 -0.08 4.09 -2.74
N LEU A 28 0.52 4.82 -1.80
CA LEU A 28 -0.14 5.29 -0.57
C LEU A 28 -1.37 6.15 -0.89
N LEU A 29 -1.25 7.10 -1.81
CA LEU A 29 -2.35 7.97 -2.21
C LEU A 29 -3.51 7.16 -2.78
N LEU A 30 -3.23 6.24 -3.71
CA LEU A 30 -4.27 5.37 -4.31
C LEU A 30 -4.92 4.45 -3.27
N LEU A 31 -4.15 3.91 -2.33
CA LEU A 31 -4.69 3.10 -1.24
C LEU A 31 -5.59 3.93 -0.31
N CYS A 32 -5.20 5.15 0.02
CA CYS A 32 -6.00 6.06 0.84
C CYS A 32 -7.30 6.46 0.12
N VAL A 33 -7.24 6.78 -1.17
CA VAL A 33 -8.44 7.11 -1.97
C VAL A 33 -9.32 5.88 -2.13
N GLY A 34 -8.74 4.72 -2.45
CA GLY A 34 -9.46 3.45 -2.50
C GLY A 34 -10.17 3.18 -1.18
N ALA A 35 -9.45 3.20 -0.06
CA ALA A 35 -9.97 2.99 1.30
C ALA A 35 -11.01 4.01 1.74
N GLY A 36 -10.82 5.29 1.38
CA GLY A 36 -11.72 6.38 1.78
C GLY A 36 -12.98 6.50 0.93
N THR A 37 -13.03 5.88 -0.25
CA THR A 37 -14.21 5.95 -1.13
C THR A 37 -15.37 5.19 -0.49
N ARG A 38 -16.46 5.86 -0.13
CA ARG A 38 -17.60 5.24 0.59
C ARG A 38 -18.25 4.06 -0.14
N SER A 39 -18.05 3.95 -1.45
CA SER A 39 -18.66 2.94 -2.31
C SER A 39 -17.80 1.67 -2.41
N TRP A 40 -17.30 1.13 -1.29
CA TRP A 40 -16.64 -0.20 -1.29
C TRP A 40 -17.59 -1.34 -1.68
N TYR A 41 -18.89 -1.07 -1.65
CA TYR A 41 -19.95 -2.04 -1.81
C TYR A 41 -20.94 -1.55 -2.86
N VAL A 42 -21.28 -2.45 -3.78
CA VAL A 42 -22.43 -2.31 -4.66
C VAL A 42 -23.35 -3.50 -4.40
N GLU A 43 -24.52 -3.23 -3.83
CA GLU A 43 -25.61 -4.20 -3.83
C GLU A 43 -26.28 -4.16 -5.20
N TYR A 44 -26.34 -5.30 -5.87
CA TYR A 44 -27.17 -5.47 -7.05
C TYR A 44 -28.54 -5.97 -6.57
N ASP A 45 -29.62 -5.32 -7.01
CA ASP A 45 -30.96 -5.85 -6.81
C ASP A 45 -31.09 -7.24 -7.48
N SER A 46 -32.10 -8.00 -7.08
CA SER A 46 -32.55 -9.28 -7.65
C SER A 46 -32.68 -9.32 -9.19
N THR A 47 -32.74 -8.15 -9.83
CA THR A 47 -32.75 -7.98 -11.29
C THR A 47 -31.36 -7.83 -11.92
N GLY A 48 -30.30 -7.66 -11.12
CA GLY A 48 -28.92 -7.45 -11.56
C GLY A 48 -28.65 -6.11 -12.27
N LEU A 49 -29.67 -5.25 -12.39
CA LEU A 49 -29.67 -4.09 -13.29
C LEU A 49 -29.44 -2.75 -12.59
N THR A 50 -29.59 -2.69 -11.28
CA THR A 50 -29.46 -1.46 -10.48
C THR A 50 -28.43 -1.64 -9.38
N ALA A 51 -27.37 -0.86 -9.46
CA ALA A 51 -26.41 -0.66 -8.39
C ALA A 51 -27.00 0.30 -7.35
N ILE A 52 -27.36 -0.19 -6.18
CA ILE A 52 -27.86 0.67 -5.09
C ILE A 52 -26.64 1.22 -4.35
N CYS A 53 -26.24 2.45 -4.67
CA CYS A 53 -25.31 3.21 -3.82
C CYS A 53 -26.06 3.62 -2.55
N SER A 54 -25.96 2.80 -1.50
CA SER A 54 -26.66 3.02 -0.24
C SER A 54 -26.02 4.14 0.58
N ASP A 55 -26.21 5.40 0.17
CA ASP A 55 -25.87 6.58 0.98
C ASP A 55 -27.03 6.97 1.93
N GLN A 56 -28.17 6.25 1.88
CA GLN A 56 -29.38 6.74 2.56
C GLN A 56 -30.42 5.69 2.96
N GLN A 57 -29.99 4.54 3.48
CA GLN A 57 -30.88 3.80 4.38
C GLN A 57 -30.25 3.71 5.78
N PRO A 58 -30.82 4.36 6.81
CA PRO A 58 -30.56 3.89 8.17
C PRO A 58 -30.86 2.40 8.15
N ILE A 59 -29.96 1.59 8.70
CA ILE A 59 -30.01 0.13 8.83
C ILE A 59 -31.44 -0.30 9.18
N THR A 60 -32.30 -0.37 8.19
CA THR A 60 -33.66 -0.85 8.28
C THR A 60 -33.42 -2.27 7.91
N ARG A 61 -33.13 -3.06 8.96
CA ARG A 61 -33.01 -4.52 9.00
C ARG A 61 -33.76 -5.15 7.82
N SER A 62 -33.16 -5.18 6.64
CA SER A 62 -33.56 -6.10 5.60
C SER A 62 -32.90 -7.40 6.05
N ALA A 63 -33.76 -8.33 6.45
CA ALA A 63 -33.37 -9.60 7.01
C ALA A 63 -32.41 -10.31 6.05
N GLY A 64 -31.12 -10.37 6.37
CA GLY A 64 -30.20 -11.17 5.55
C GLY A 64 -28.70 -10.90 5.66
N ILE A 65 -28.24 -9.70 6.07
CA ILE A 65 -26.80 -9.53 6.33
C ILE A 65 -26.49 -10.29 7.62
N SER A 66 -25.98 -11.51 7.48
CA SER A 66 -25.50 -12.31 8.60
C SER A 66 -24.52 -11.47 9.40
N THR A 67 -24.59 -11.55 10.73
CA THR A 67 -23.63 -10.92 11.66
C THR A 67 -22.17 -11.18 11.25
N ASP A 68 -21.94 -12.31 10.59
CA ASP A 68 -20.64 -12.72 10.05
C ASP A 68 -20.13 -11.81 8.93
N SER A 69 -21.00 -11.35 8.03
CA SER A 69 -20.60 -10.49 6.90
C SER A 69 -20.11 -9.12 7.38
N TYR A 70 -20.79 -8.54 8.37
CA TYR A 70 -20.38 -7.29 9.00
C TYR A 70 -19.05 -7.43 9.76
N LEU A 71 -18.85 -8.54 10.46
CA LEU A 71 -17.59 -8.81 11.18
C LEU A 71 -16.40 -8.93 10.22
N ARG A 72 -16.58 -9.62 9.10
CA ARG A 72 -15.55 -9.76 8.05
C ARG A 72 -15.18 -8.43 7.41
N LEU A 73 -16.16 -7.57 7.14
CA LEU A 73 -15.93 -6.20 6.66
C LEU A 73 -15.06 -5.38 7.61
N ARG A 74 -15.31 -5.48 8.93
CA ARG A 74 -14.49 -4.80 9.93
C ARG A 74 -13.06 -5.34 9.97
N HIS A 75 -12.88 -6.65 9.83
CA HIS A 75 -11.54 -7.24 9.72
C HIS A 75 -10.83 -6.81 8.44
N ALA A 76 -11.51 -6.83 7.30
CA ALA A 76 -10.98 -6.37 6.02
C ALA A 76 -10.53 -4.90 6.09
N ALA A 77 -11.35 -4.04 6.68
CA ALA A 77 -11.03 -2.63 6.89
C ALA A 77 -9.83 -2.45 7.83
N ALA A 78 -9.79 -3.17 8.95
CA ALA A 78 -8.68 -3.09 9.91
C ALA A 78 -7.34 -3.53 9.29
N LEU A 79 -7.34 -4.64 8.53
CA LEU A 79 -6.16 -5.12 7.80
C LEU A 79 -5.72 -4.11 6.73
N SER A 80 -6.67 -3.51 6.02
CA SER A 80 -6.39 -2.49 5.02
C SER A 80 -5.74 -1.24 5.62
N ILE A 81 -6.25 -0.77 6.77
CA ILE A 81 -5.69 0.37 7.52
C ILE A 81 -4.27 0.05 8.00
N LEU A 82 -4.04 -1.14 8.57
CA LEU A 82 -2.69 -1.57 8.98
C LEU A 82 -1.73 -1.56 7.80
N GLY A 83 -2.15 -2.09 6.65
CA GLY A 83 -1.36 -2.05 5.42
C GLY A 83 -0.98 -0.63 5.00
N ILE A 84 -1.93 0.31 5.03
CA ILE A 84 -1.70 1.74 4.73
C ILE A 84 -0.68 2.35 5.69
N LEU A 85 -0.79 2.08 6.99
CA LEU A 85 0.15 2.58 7.99
C LEU A 85 1.57 2.06 7.74
N PHE A 86 1.73 0.78 7.39
CA PHE A 86 3.05 0.23 7.06
C PHE A 86 3.64 0.85 5.79
N VAL A 87 2.84 1.14 4.75
CA VAL A 87 3.31 1.91 3.58
C VAL A 87 3.77 3.31 4.00
N ALA A 88 2.98 4.00 4.83
CA ALA A 88 3.33 5.34 5.31
C ALA A 88 4.65 5.34 6.09
N PHE A 89 4.86 4.38 7.00
CA PHE A 89 6.12 4.25 7.72
C PHE A 89 7.29 3.88 6.80
N GLY A 90 7.09 3.00 5.81
CA GLY A 90 8.10 2.69 4.80
C GLY A 90 8.48 3.89 3.94
N LEU A 91 7.49 4.71 3.54
CA LEU A 91 7.72 5.96 2.81
C LEU A 91 8.53 6.96 3.66
N ILE A 92 8.16 7.15 4.92
CA ILE A 92 8.89 8.04 5.84
C ILE A 92 10.34 7.57 5.98
N ALA A 93 10.58 6.28 6.20
CA ALA A 93 11.92 5.71 6.28
C ALA A 93 12.72 5.92 4.97
N SER A 94 12.07 5.78 3.81
CA SER A 94 12.67 6.05 2.50
C SER A 94 13.10 7.52 2.34
N VAL A 95 12.29 8.46 2.83
CA VAL A 95 12.63 9.89 2.80
C VAL A 95 13.81 10.19 3.71
N PHE A 96 13.87 9.59 4.91
CA PHE A 96 15.01 9.74 5.82
C PHE A 96 16.32 9.28 5.18
N LEU A 97 16.29 8.25 4.34
CA LEU A 97 17.47 7.76 3.61
C LEU A 97 18.03 8.74 2.58
N MET A 98 17.21 9.66 2.06
CA MET A 98 17.66 10.71 1.14
C MET A 98 18.30 11.92 1.83
N LEU A 99 18.15 12.06 3.15
CA LEU A 99 18.69 13.22 3.86
C LEU A 99 20.22 13.16 3.90
N PRO A 100 20.92 14.28 3.59
CA PRO A 100 22.38 14.35 3.58
C PRO A 100 22.94 14.22 5.00
N SER A 101 23.08 12.98 5.47
CA SER A 101 23.56 12.67 6.81
C SER A 101 25.05 12.36 6.74
N GLY A 102 25.89 13.39 6.84
CA GLY A 102 27.35 13.29 6.70
C GLY A 102 28.08 12.36 7.70
N LYS A 103 27.37 11.68 8.61
CA LYS A 103 27.97 10.84 9.67
C LYS A 103 27.34 9.45 9.87
N ILE A 104 26.32 9.03 9.10
CA ILE A 104 25.52 7.83 9.47
C ILE A 104 25.35 6.81 8.33
N LYS A 105 26.46 6.36 7.74
CA LYS A 105 26.41 5.36 6.64
C LYS A 105 25.88 3.98 7.07
N ILE A 106 26.23 3.51 8.28
CA ILE A 106 25.81 2.20 8.80
C ILE A 106 24.29 2.17 9.09
N PHE A 107 23.73 3.29 9.56
CA PHE A 107 22.30 3.39 9.85
C PHE A 107 21.47 3.38 8.57
N ASN A 108 21.98 3.95 7.47
CA ASN A 108 21.31 3.93 6.18
C ASN A 108 21.12 2.51 5.63
N GLY A 109 22.11 1.62 5.78
CA GLY A 109 21.95 0.22 5.37
C GLY A 109 20.82 -0.49 6.12
N ARG A 110 20.74 -0.31 7.44
CA ARG A 110 19.70 -0.90 8.29
C ARG A 110 18.30 -0.34 8.00
N LEU A 111 18.20 0.97 7.78
CA LEU A 111 16.94 1.62 7.42
C LEU A 111 16.41 1.14 6.07
N ASN A 112 17.30 0.82 5.12
CA ASN A 112 16.91 0.29 3.81
C ASN A 112 16.28 -1.11 3.91
N ILE A 113 16.89 -2.00 4.70
CA ILE A 113 16.32 -3.33 5.00
C ILE A 113 14.97 -3.18 5.71
N LEU A 114 14.90 -2.31 6.72
CA LEU A 114 13.66 -2.03 7.45
C LEU A 114 12.56 -1.51 6.52
N THR A 115 12.89 -0.61 5.59
CA THR A 115 11.96 -0.07 4.60
C THR A 115 11.39 -1.17 3.70
N ALA A 116 12.25 -2.02 3.14
CA ALA A 116 11.83 -3.14 2.31
C ALA A 116 10.91 -4.11 3.09
N PHE A 117 11.25 -4.38 4.35
CA PHE A 117 10.43 -5.20 5.24
C PHE A 117 9.06 -4.57 5.53
N LEU A 118 9.01 -3.28 5.85
CA LEU A 118 7.75 -2.56 6.10
C LEU A 118 6.85 -2.58 4.86
N LEU A 119 7.40 -2.37 3.66
CA LEU A 119 6.63 -2.44 2.41
C LEU A 119 6.14 -3.86 2.10
N ALA A 120 6.94 -4.88 2.40
CA ALA A 120 6.53 -6.28 2.24
C ALA A 120 5.38 -6.65 3.20
N VAL A 121 5.50 -6.27 4.47
CA VAL A 121 4.43 -6.46 5.47
C VAL A 121 3.17 -5.69 5.07
N ALA A 122 3.32 -4.46 4.58
CA ALA A 122 2.20 -3.65 4.07
C ALA A 122 1.44 -4.37 2.96
N ALA A 123 2.16 -4.92 1.97
CA ALA A 123 1.58 -5.67 0.88
C ALA A 123 0.81 -6.91 1.37
N LEU A 124 1.33 -7.64 2.36
CA LEU A 124 0.62 -8.78 2.95
C LEU A 124 -0.70 -8.37 3.61
N PHE A 125 -0.70 -7.29 4.39
CA PHE A 125 -1.91 -6.77 5.05
C PHE A 125 -2.95 -6.27 4.04
N GLN A 126 -2.52 -5.57 2.99
CA GLN A 126 -3.41 -5.13 1.90
C GLN A 126 -4.05 -6.31 1.18
N ARG A 127 -3.26 -7.36 0.87
CA ARG A 127 -3.77 -8.57 0.22
C ARG A 127 -4.71 -9.34 1.13
N ALA A 128 -4.42 -9.41 2.43
CA ALA A 128 -5.31 -10.02 3.41
C ALA A 128 -6.64 -9.25 3.50
N GLY A 129 -6.59 -7.91 3.57
CA GLY A 129 -7.77 -7.04 3.55
C GLY A 129 -8.63 -7.23 2.30
N LEU A 130 -8.02 -7.27 1.12
CA LEU A 130 -8.69 -7.59 -0.15
C LEU A 130 -9.33 -8.98 -0.13
N SER A 131 -8.59 -10.01 0.32
CA SER A 131 -9.10 -11.38 0.34
C SER A 131 -10.30 -11.55 1.27
N GLU A 132 -10.34 -10.81 2.37
CA GLU A 132 -11.46 -10.84 3.31
C GLU A 132 -12.65 -10.02 2.78
N GLY A 133 -12.39 -8.89 2.11
CA GLY A 133 -13.41 -8.05 1.48
C GLY A 133 -14.13 -8.73 0.31
N THR A 134 -13.37 -9.38 -0.59
CA THR A 134 -13.90 -10.08 -1.78
C THR A 134 -14.75 -11.30 -1.46
N ARG A 135 -14.54 -11.93 -0.29
CA ARG A 135 -15.33 -13.10 0.15
C ARG A 135 -16.75 -12.77 0.60
N GLY A 136 -17.05 -11.50 0.84
CA GLY A 136 -18.36 -11.06 1.33
C GLY A 136 -19.09 -10.09 0.40
N LEU A 137 -18.40 -9.44 -0.55
CA LEU A 137 -18.94 -8.32 -1.30
C LEU A 137 -18.45 -8.27 -2.75
N ASN A 138 -19.36 -7.89 -3.66
CA ASN A 138 -18.98 -7.34 -4.96
C ASN A 138 -18.52 -5.90 -4.75
N HIS A 139 -17.20 -5.70 -4.73
CA HIS A 139 -16.59 -4.37 -4.78
C HIS A 139 -17.08 -3.55 -5.97
N ASN A 140 -17.26 -2.25 -5.77
CA ASN A 140 -17.29 -1.27 -6.85
C ASN A 140 -15.97 -1.38 -7.61
N GLY A 141 -16.04 -1.66 -8.92
CA GLY A 141 -14.87 -1.81 -9.77
C GLY A 141 -13.89 -0.65 -9.62
N TYR A 142 -14.36 0.58 -9.46
CA TYR A 142 -13.51 1.75 -9.31
C TYR A 142 -12.67 1.77 -8.03
N SER A 143 -13.28 1.61 -6.85
CA SER A 143 -12.54 1.66 -5.58
C SER A 143 -11.65 0.43 -5.39
N GLY A 144 -12.13 -0.72 -5.85
CA GLY A 144 -11.36 -1.97 -5.89
C GLY A 144 -10.12 -1.83 -6.77
N ASP A 145 -10.27 -1.30 -7.99
CA ASP A 145 -9.18 -1.12 -8.95
C ASP A 145 -8.13 -0.13 -8.43
N LEU A 146 -8.55 0.99 -7.81
CA LEU A 146 -7.63 1.93 -7.17
C LEU A 146 -6.83 1.26 -6.05
N TYR A 147 -7.49 0.47 -5.20
CA TYR A 147 -6.83 -0.23 -4.11
C TYR A 147 -5.88 -1.33 -4.62
N HIS A 148 -6.29 -2.10 -5.63
CA HIS A 148 -5.44 -3.09 -6.31
C HIS A 148 -4.23 -2.45 -6.98
N THR A 149 -4.42 -1.30 -7.63
CA THR A 149 -3.33 -0.55 -8.25
C THR A 149 -2.36 -0.04 -7.18
N GLY A 150 -2.86 0.53 -6.09
CA GLY A 150 -2.02 0.96 -4.96
C GLY A 150 -1.24 -0.20 -4.32
N HIS A 151 -1.86 -1.38 -4.20
CA HIS A 151 -1.20 -2.61 -3.76
C HIS A 151 -0.10 -3.06 -4.74
N ALA A 152 -0.37 -3.05 -6.04
CA ALA A 152 0.63 -3.41 -7.06
C ALA A 152 1.83 -2.46 -7.07
N LEU A 153 1.62 -1.15 -6.90
CA LEU A 153 2.70 -0.18 -6.76
C LEU A 153 3.51 -0.41 -5.47
N THR A 154 2.85 -0.79 -4.37
CA THR A 154 3.52 -1.17 -3.13
C THR A 154 4.42 -2.39 -3.35
N ILE A 155 3.94 -3.41 -4.07
CA ILE A 155 4.74 -4.59 -4.45
C ILE A 155 5.92 -4.19 -5.33
N ALA A 156 5.70 -3.32 -6.33
CA ALA A 156 6.76 -2.85 -7.23
C ALA A 156 7.85 -2.04 -6.51
N ALA A 157 7.52 -1.35 -5.41
CA ALA A 157 8.48 -0.62 -4.59
C ALA A 157 9.44 -1.54 -3.81
N ILE A 158 9.02 -2.77 -3.45
CA ILE A 158 9.84 -3.74 -2.70
C ILE A 158 11.15 -4.11 -3.43
N PRO A 159 11.14 -4.60 -4.69
CA PRO A 159 12.38 -4.95 -5.38
C PRO A 159 13.27 -3.73 -5.63
N LEU A 160 12.68 -2.54 -5.82
CA LEU A 160 13.45 -1.29 -5.94
C LEU A 160 14.21 -0.99 -4.64
N CYS A 161 13.57 -1.11 -3.47
CA CYS A 161 14.24 -1.02 -2.17
C CYS A 161 15.32 -2.09 -2.00
N ALA A 162 15.02 -3.34 -2.33
CA ALA A 162 15.94 -4.45 -2.16
C ALA A 162 17.20 -4.29 -3.03
N PHE A 163 17.04 -3.79 -4.26
CA PHE A 163 18.15 -3.57 -5.18
C PHE A 163 19.08 -2.44 -4.73
N VAL A 164 18.53 -1.36 -4.18
CA VAL A 164 19.34 -0.30 -3.55
C VAL A 164 20.08 -0.84 -2.33
N THR A 165 19.42 -1.65 -1.51
CA THR A 165 20.00 -2.25 -0.30
C THR A 165 21.18 -3.17 -0.63
N GLY A 166 21.03 -4.03 -1.65
CA GLY A 166 22.06 -4.99 -2.06
C GLY A 166 23.33 -4.37 -2.64
N ARG A 167 23.32 -3.05 -2.92
CA ARG A 167 24.49 -2.31 -3.42
C ARG A 167 25.25 -1.56 -2.33
N ILE A 168 24.73 -1.50 -1.10
CA ILE A 168 25.44 -0.88 0.01
C ILE A 168 26.47 -1.90 0.52
N PRO A 169 27.78 -1.62 0.41
CA PRO A 169 28.78 -2.48 1.04
C PRO A 169 28.58 -2.45 2.56
N LEU A 170 28.38 -3.63 3.15
CA LEU A 170 28.29 -3.83 4.61
C LEU A 170 29.60 -3.44 5.31
#